data_AF-A0A2S8WHT1-F1
#
_entry.id   AF-A0A2S8WHT1-F1
#
_cell.length_a   1.000
_cell.length_b   1.000
_cell.length_c   1.000
_cell.angle_alpha   90.00
_cell.angle_beta   90.00
_cell.angle_gamma   90.00
#
_symmetry.space_group_name_H-M   'P 1'
#
loop_
_entity.id
_entity.type
_entity.pdbx_description
1 polymer ?
#
loop_
_entity_poly.entity_id
_entity_poly.type
_entity_poly.pdbx_seq_one_letter_code
_entity_poly.pdbx_strand_id
1 'polypeptide(L)' 'MQLSTSFFLPVANEWLIGRINEEKYWEPATDQHGQERHNAWVIDASKAMPLKTIHPEPVYT' A
#
# COMPACT_ATOMS: atom_id res chain seq x y z
N MET A 1 -4.42 11.80 18.91
CA MET A 1 -4.51 10.35 18.67
C MET A 1 -3.83 10.06 17.36
N GLN A 2 -2.78 9.24 17.34
CA GLN A 2 -2.13 8.83 16.10
C GLN A 2 -2.34 7.33 15.96
N LEU A 3 -3.21 6.94 15.03
CA LEU A 3 -3.50 5.54 14.74
C LEU A 3 -2.32 4.98 13.95
N SER A 4 -1.50 4.15 14.59
CA SER A 4 -0.47 3.38 13.91
C SER A 4 -1.01 1.97 13.69
N THR A 5 -1.51 1.72 12.48
CA THR A 5 -1.93 0.38 12.08
C THR A 5 -0.77 -0.28 11.36
N SER A 6 -0.21 -1.33 11.94
CA SER A 6 0.81 -2.17 11.29
C SER A 6 0.16 -3.45 10.81
N PHE A 7 0.19 -3.71 9.50
CA PHE A 7 -0.25 -4.98 8.93
C PHE A 7 0.96 -5.90 8.82
N PHE A 8 0.84 -7.12 9.36
CA PHE A 8 1.79 -8.18 9.07
C PHE A 8 1.67 -8.52 7.58
N LEU A 9 2.68 -8.13 6.79
CA LEU A 9 2.80 -8.63 5.42
C LEU A 9 3.15 -10.12 5.52
N PRO A 10 2.32 -11.03 5.00
CA PRO A 10 2.54 -12.47 5.11
C PRO A 10 3.74 -12.84 4.23
N VAL A 11 4.93 -12.86 4.83
CA VAL A 11 6.23 -13.06 4.18
C VAL A 11 6.47 -11.97 3.13
N ALA A 12 7.60 -11.28 3.22
CA ALA A 12 7.99 -10.37 2.14
C ALA A 12 8.23 -11.22 0.89
N ASN A 13 7.20 -11.40 0.07
CA ASN A 13 7.29 -12.04 -1.22
C ASN A 13 8.34 -11.25 -2.01
N GLU A 14 9.42 -11.89 -2.44
CA GLU A 14 10.49 -11.25 -3.22
C GLU A 14 9.91 -10.48 -4.42
N TRP A 15 8.79 -10.93 -4.97
CA TRP A 15 8.03 -10.24 -6.00
C TRP A 15 7.50 -8.87 -5.56
N LEU A 16 6.99 -8.76 -4.33
CA LEU A 16 6.53 -7.50 -3.72
C LEU A 16 7.69 -6.55 -3.47
N ILE A 17 8.83 -7.05 -2.98
CA ILE A 17 10.06 -6.25 -2.81
C ILE A 17 10.57 -5.75 -4.16
N GLY A 18 10.58 -6.61 -5.18
CA GLY A 18 10.97 -6.22 -6.54
C GLY A 18 10.12 -5.08 -7.09
N ARG A 19 8.80 -5.13 -6.85
CA ARG A 19 7.85 -4.09 -7.26
C ARG A 19 7.99 -2.80 -6.46
N ILE A 20 8.31 -2.89 -5.16
CA ILE A 20 8.67 -1.72 -4.34
C ILE A 20 9.94 -1.05 -4.86
N ASN A 21 10.89 -1.80 -5.42
CA ASN A 21 12.10 -1.20 -6.00
C ASN A 21 11.88 -0.58 -7.39
N GLU A 22 10.71 -0.76 -8.02
CA GLU A 22 10.40 -0.15 -9.32
C GLU A 22 9.90 1.30 -9.14
N GLU A 23 10.77 2.27 -9.43
CA GLU A 23 10.51 3.72 -9.25
C GLU A 23 9.23 4.21 -9.94
N LYS A 24 8.78 3.55 -11.02
CA LYS A 24 7.56 3.91 -11.74
C LYS A 24 6.26 3.84 -10.91
N TYR A 25 6.29 3.16 -9.76
CA TYR A 25 5.15 3.05 -8.84
C TYR A 25 5.21 4.04 -7.67
N TRP A 26 6.28 4.84 -7.58
CA TRP A 26 6.49 5.80 -6.50
C TRP A 26 5.79 7.10 -6.81
N GLU A 27 4.98 7.56 -5.86
CA GLU A 27 4.27 8.84 -5.94
C GLU A 27 4.66 9.69 -4.73
N PRO A 28 4.70 11.03 -4.88
CA PRO A 28 5.05 11.90 -3.77
C PRO A 28 4.07 11.71 -2.62
N ALA A 29 4.60 11.49 -1.41
CA ALA A 29 3.75 11.39 -0.24
C ALA A 29 3.18 12.77 0.09
N THR A 30 1.90 12.85 0.44
CA THR A 30 1.31 14.09 0.93
C THR A 30 1.18 14.08 2.45
N ASP A 31 1.23 15.26 3.05
CA ASP A 31 0.87 15.45 4.46
C ASP A 31 -0.66 15.53 4.64
N GLN A 32 -1.09 15.75 5.88
CA GLN A 32 -2.50 15.87 6.24
C GLN A 32 -3.23 17.07 5.59
N HIS A 33 -2.50 18.00 4.98
CA HIS A 33 -3.01 19.17 4.28
C HIS A 33 -2.92 19.00 2.74
N GLY A 34 -2.46 17.85 2.25
CA GLY A 34 -2.26 17.59 0.83
C GLY A 34 -0.99 18.20 0.26
N GLN A 35 -0.08 18.72 1.11
CA GLN A 35 1.21 19.25 0.67
C GLN A 35 2.19 18.10 0.46
N GLU A 36 3.01 18.17 -0.59
CA GLU A 36 4.03 17.17 -0.86
C GLU A 36 5.11 17.13 0.23
N ARG A 37 5.51 15.92 0.63
CA ARG A 37 6.60 15.67 1.56
C ARG A 37 7.87 15.33 0.79
N HIS A 38 8.92 16.11 1.01
CA HIS A 38 10.20 15.92 0.32
C HIS A 38 11.03 14.72 0.81
N ASN A 39 10.62 14.07 1.90
CA ASN A 39 11.35 12.97 2.53
C ASN A 39 10.55 11.67 2.62
N ALA A 40 9.45 11.58 1.89
CA ALA A 40 8.59 10.40 1.90
C ALA A 40 7.95 10.19 0.53
N TRP A 41 7.78 8.91 0.20
CA TRP A 41 7.11 8.47 -1.01
C TRP A 41 6.12 7.37 -0.65
N VAL A 42 5.10 7.22 -1.47
CA VAL A 42 4.08 6.19 -1.32
C VAL A 42 3.98 5.36 -2.59
N ILE A 43 3.55 4.11 -2.44
CA ILE A 43 3.19 3.25 -3.55
C ILE A 43 1.72 2.92 -3.40
N ASP A 44 0.95 3.23 -4.45
CA ASP A 44 -0.42 2.72 -4.57
C ASP A 44 -0.37 1.22 -4.85
N ALA A 45 -0.71 0.43 -3.82
CA ALA A 45 -0.69 -1.02 -3.90
C ALA A 45 -1.58 -1.56 -5.02
N SER A 46 -2.65 -0.85 -5.43
CA SER A 46 -3.52 -1.28 -6.53
C SER A 46 -2.88 -1.12 -7.92
N LYS A 47 -1.96 -0.17 -8.06
CA LYS A 47 -1.16 0.03 -9.29
C LYS A 47 0.01 -0.95 -9.35
N ALA A 48 0.60 -1.25 -8.20
CA ALA A 48 1.71 -2.18 -8.09
C ALA A 48 1.25 -3.65 -8.12
N MET A 49 0.02 -3.96 -7.70
CA MET A 49 -0.47 -5.32 -7.62
C MET A 49 -1.92 -5.42 -8.07
N PRO A 50 -2.27 -6.40 -8.92
CA PRO A 50 -3.67 -6.69 -9.20
C PRO A 50 -4.37 -7.10 -7.90
N LEU A 51 -5.30 -6.26 -7.44
CA LEU A 51 -6.13 -6.57 -6.29
C LEU A 51 -6.99 -7.78 -6.66
N LYS A 52 -6.80 -8.90 -5.97
CA LYS A 52 -7.78 -9.98 -6.02
C LYS A 52 -8.99 -9.52 -5.21
N THR A 53 -10.14 -9.43 -5.86
CA THR A 53 -11.40 -9.22 -5.15
C THR A 53 -11.59 -10.37 -4.18
N ILE A 54 -11.44 -10.08 -2.88
CA ILE A 54 -11.83 -11.01 -1.84
C ILE A 54 -13.35 -10.81 -1.74
N HIS A 55 -14.13 -11.69 -2.37
CA HIS A 55 -15.57 -11.67 -2.14
C HIS A 55 -15.79 -11.97 -0.65
N PRO A 56 -16.39 -11.08 0.14
CA PRO A 56 -16.82 -11.46 1.48
C PRO A 56 -17.91 -12.51 1.28
N GLU A 57 -17.66 -13.73 1.76
CA GLU A 57 -18.69 -14.78 1.84
C GLU A 57 -19.90 -14.18 2.57
N PRO A 58 -21.12 -14.27 2.02
CA PRO A 58 -22.31 -13.79 2.70
C PRO A 58 -22.45 -14.54 4.02
N VAL A 59 -22.39 -13.79 5.13
CA VAL A 59 -22.73 -14.32 6.45
C VAL A 59 -24.24 -14.55 6.45
N TYR A 60 -24.66 -15.80 6.24
CA TYR A 60 -26.05 -16.20 6.47
C TYR A 60 -26.30 -16.19 7.99
N THR A 61 -27.16 -15.28 8.45
CA THR A 61 -27.74 -15.27 9.80
C THR A 61 -29.09 -15.94 9.82
#